data_AF-A0A258BKJ3-F1
#
_entry.id   AF-A0A258BKJ3-F1
#
_cell.length_a   1.000
_cell.length_b   1.000
_cell.length_c   1.000
_cell.angle_alpha   90.00
_cell.angle_beta   90.00
_cell.angle_gamma   90.00
#
_symmetry.space_group_name_H-M   'P 1'
#
loop_
_entity.id
_entity.type
_entity.pdbx_description
1 polymer ?
#
loop_
_entity_poly.entity_id
_entity_poly.type
_entity_poly.pdbx_seq_one_letter_code
_entity_poly.pdbx_strand_id
1 'polypeptide(L)'
;ERGERALAVGDRLMFLRNERGLGVKNGTQGILEAIDGDQLTVRLEAAGPSVAPVKVDLKVYNDLDHGYAATIHKSQGVTVDRAYLLATSGLDRHATYVGLSRHRQSAVLAYGAADFSGREDFLRTLGRERAKDITLDYQDPFGERREASAPLAPKTRTPSIFAGFKPAAPDLARELDARADQDRDLRAYVKAFADIQGPKSPLHQQIMALEAARMRLEARPMPGSIQDLGAVLTYRSGLIRYVEKDGGADLLRAAWEQEPQLRKAAELEAAGFVQRWKGLAQDPQSTGLTLLADLERKPRVTAALEAHREVLGLSRDGPPLIGALTRSLDRPLTRSRDMKGPELGD
;
A
#
# COMPACT_ATOMS: atom_id res chain seq x y z
N GLU A 1 -31.22 -7.67 18.72
CA GLU A 1 -30.41 -6.54 19.23
C GLU A 1 -28.97 -6.73 18.75
N ARG A 2 -28.25 -5.66 18.40
CA ARG A 2 -26.90 -5.75 17.80
C ARG A 2 -25.79 -5.72 18.86
N GLY A 3 -25.75 -6.71 19.74
CA GLY A 3 -24.64 -7.00 20.67
C GLY A 3 -24.14 -5.85 21.55
N GLU A 4 -23.16 -6.14 22.40
CA GLU A 4 -22.37 -5.11 23.09
C GLU A 4 -21.38 -4.48 22.10
N ARG A 5 -21.19 -3.16 22.19
CA ARG A 5 -20.25 -2.41 21.33
C ARG A 5 -19.30 -1.62 22.20
N ALA A 6 -18.01 -1.91 22.06
CA ALA A 6 -16.95 -1.11 22.67
C ALA A 6 -16.61 0.05 21.71
N LEU A 7 -16.92 1.28 22.11
CA LEU A 7 -16.57 2.50 21.38
C LEU A 7 -15.46 3.23 22.13
N ALA A 8 -14.51 3.80 21.39
CA ALA A 8 -13.43 4.62 21.93
C ALA A 8 -13.36 5.99 21.24
N VAL A 9 -12.85 6.99 21.97
CA VAL A 9 -12.53 8.30 21.39
C VAL A 9 -11.54 8.11 20.24
N GLY A 10 -11.84 8.73 19.10
CA GLY A 10 -11.12 8.57 17.83
C GLY A 10 -11.78 7.58 16.87
N ASP A 11 -12.79 6.82 17.32
CA ASP A 11 -13.44 5.83 16.47
C ASP A 11 -14.26 6.47 15.35
N ARG A 12 -14.23 5.82 14.19
CA ARG A 12 -15.13 6.17 13.09
C ARG A 12 -16.48 5.49 13.32
N LEU A 13 -17.55 6.26 13.25
CA LEU A 13 -18.92 5.81 13.47
C LEU A 13 -19.77 5.96 12.21
N MET A 14 -20.81 5.13 12.11
CA MET A 14 -21.85 5.20 11.08
C MET A 14 -23.23 5.26 11.73
N PHE A 15 -24.02 6.25 11.31
CA PHE A 15 -25.42 6.39 11.72
C PHE A 15 -26.31 5.47 10.87
N LEU A 16 -27.14 4.66 11.52
CA LEU A 16 -27.98 3.66 10.84
C LEU A 16 -29.45 4.10 10.67
N ARG A 17 -29.87 5.17 11.36
CA ARG A 17 -31.21 5.74 11.31
C ARG A 17 -31.15 7.23 10.96
N ASN A 18 -32.18 7.72 10.29
CA ASN A 18 -32.31 9.16 10.06
C ASN A 18 -32.74 9.84 11.36
N GLU A 19 -32.09 10.95 11.73
CA GLU A 19 -32.49 11.75 12.88
C GLU A 19 -32.34 13.24 12.55
N ARG A 20 -33.47 13.93 12.41
CA ARG A 20 -33.50 15.33 11.92
C ARG A 20 -32.93 16.28 12.96
N GLY A 21 -33.14 16.02 14.25
CA GLY A 21 -32.59 16.85 15.33
C GLY A 21 -31.05 16.83 15.38
N LEU A 22 -30.44 15.74 14.93
CA LEU A 22 -28.99 15.56 14.84
C LEU A 22 -28.42 15.91 13.46
N GLY A 23 -29.28 16.21 12.47
CA GLY A 23 -28.86 16.48 11.09
C GLY A 23 -28.27 15.26 10.37
N VAL A 24 -28.50 14.04 10.86
CA VAL A 24 -27.90 12.81 10.33
C VAL A 24 -28.89 11.98 9.51
N LYS A 25 -28.37 11.29 8.51
CA LYS A 25 -29.10 10.32 7.68
C LYS A 25 -28.46 8.94 7.84
N ASN A 26 -29.18 7.89 7.45
CA ASN A 26 -28.64 6.54 7.37
C ASN A 26 -27.44 6.52 6.41
N GLY A 27 -26.30 6.06 6.90
CA GLY A 27 -25.01 6.06 6.20
C GLY A 27 -24.15 7.29 6.47
N THR A 28 -24.61 8.29 7.23
CA THR A 28 -23.76 9.40 7.67
C THR A 28 -22.59 8.87 8.51
N GLN A 29 -21.39 9.36 8.23
CA GLN A 29 -20.16 8.99 8.95
C GLN A 29 -19.67 10.14 9.83
N GLY A 30 -19.06 9.80 10.95
CA GLY A 30 -18.45 10.76 11.87
C GLY A 30 -17.33 10.15 12.69
N ILE A 31 -16.58 11.01 13.38
CA ILE A 31 -15.49 10.63 14.29
C ILE A 31 -15.94 10.94 15.72
N LEU A 32 -15.78 9.97 16.61
CA LEU A 32 -16.09 10.13 18.03
C LEU A 32 -15.00 10.96 18.71
N GLU A 33 -15.36 12.08 19.31
CA GLU A 33 -14.41 13.02 19.93
C GLU A 33 -14.43 12.97 21.46
N ALA A 34 -15.58 12.69 22.06
CA ALA A 34 -15.71 12.54 23.49
C ALA A 34 -16.83 11.56 23.85
N ILE A 35 -16.69 10.92 25.01
CA ILE A 35 -17.65 9.98 25.60
C ILE A 35 -17.88 10.43 27.04
N ASP A 36 -19.11 10.84 27.34
CA ASP A 36 -19.53 11.30 28.66
C ASP A 36 -20.71 10.43 29.13
N GLY A 37 -20.41 9.25 29.65
CA GLY A 37 -21.41 8.25 30.02
C GLY A 37 -22.23 7.82 28.81
N ASP A 38 -23.54 8.09 28.82
CA ASP A 38 -24.46 7.77 27.72
C ASP A 38 -24.49 8.84 26.61
N GLN A 39 -23.71 9.91 26.73
CA GLN A 39 -23.61 10.94 25.69
C GLN A 39 -22.32 10.82 24.89
N LEU A 40 -22.46 10.82 23.57
CA LEU A 40 -21.36 10.82 22.61
C LEU A 40 -21.26 12.16 21.92
N THR A 41 -20.06 12.70 21.77
CA THR A 41 -19.80 13.89 20.96
C THR A 41 -19.15 13.45 19.65
N VAL A 42 -19.86 13.59 18.53
CA VAL A 42 -19.46 13.07 17.22
C VAL A 42 -19.31 14.21 16.21
N ARG A 43 -18.14 14.33 15.61
CA ARG A 43 -17.91 15.25 14.49
C ARG A 43 -18.29 14.58 13.17
N LEU A 44 -19.25 15.14 12.46
CA LEU A 44 -19.69 14.62 11.16
C LEU A 44 -18.66 14.97 10.07
N GLU A 45 -18.29 13.99 9.25
CA GLU A 45 -17.27 14.22 8.22
C GLU A 45 -17.79 15.07 7.05
N ALA A 46 -19.06 14.92 6.69
CA ALA A 46 -19.69 15.69 5.61
C ALA A 46 -19.81 17.18 5.93
N ALA A 47 -19.73 17.56 7.21
CA ALA A 47 -19.87 18.93 7.67
C ALA A 47 -18.54 19.70 7.66
N GLY A 48 -17.41 19.01 7.46
CA GLY A 48 -16.07 19.61 7.49
C GLY A 48 -15.58 20.01 8.89
N PRO A 49 -14.34 20.52 9.03
CA PRO A 49 -13.73 20.82 10.33
C PRO A 49 -14.36 21.99 11.08
N SER A 50 -15.13 22.84 10.39
CA SER A 50 -15.66 24.10 10.92
C SER A 50 -17.07 24.00 11.52
N VAL A 51 -17.67 22.80 11.52
CA VAL A 51 -19.02 22.60 12.05
C VAL A 51 -18.95 21.97 13.45
N ALA A 52 -19.77 22.49 14.36
CA ALA A 52 -19.83 22.01 15.73
C ALA A 52 -20.19 20.51 15.79
N PRO A 53 -19.55 19.74 16.67
CA PRO A 53 -19.84 18.32 16.82
C PRO A 53 -21.26 18.11 17.36
N VAL A 54 -21.87 17.01 16.96
CA VAL A 54 -23.23 16.63 17.33
C VAL A 54 -23.18 15.80 18.61
N LYS A 55 -24.03 16.14 19.57
CA LYS A 55 -24.22 15.36 20.79
C LYS A 55 -25.30 14.31 20.58
N VAL A 56 -24.93 13.04 20.77
CA VAL A 56 -25.82 11.89 20.61
C VAL A 56 -26.05 11.27 21.98
N ASP A 57 -27.30 11.26 22.44
CA ASP A 57 -27.69 10.54 23.65
C ASP A 57 -28.05 9.10 23.28
N LEU A 58 -27.29 8.13 23.79
CA LEU A 58 -27.47 6.70 23.52
C LEU A 58 -28.81 6.15 24.04
N LYS A 59 -29.45 6.82 25.01
CA LYS A 59 -30.80 6.45 25.48
C LYS A 59 -31.87 6.77 24.45
N VAL A 60 -31.64 7.80 23.64
CA VAL A 60 -32.58 8.29 22.62
C VAL A 60 -32.22 7.76 21.24
N TYR A 61 -30.93 7.56 20.97
CA TYR A 61 -30.40 7.15 19.68
C TYR A 61 -29.28 6.10 19.85
N ASN A 62 -29.64 4.82 19.71
CA ASN A 62 -28.70 3.69 19.77
C ASN A 62 -28.43 3.05 18.39
N ASP A 63 -28.86 3.70 17.31
CA ASP A 63 -28.70 3.23 15.92
C ASP A 63 -27.33 3.65 15.36
N LEU A 64 -26.27 3.22 16.03
CA LEU A 64 -24.86 3.48 15.71
C LEU A 64 -24.09 2.18 15.47
N ASP A 65 -23.09 2.26 14.60
CA ASP A 65 -22.14 1.18 14.31
C ASP A 65 -20.74 1.75 14.09
N HIS A 66 -19.73 0.88 14.08
CA HIS A 66 -18.40 1.27 13.61
C HIS A 66 -18.46 1.56 12.10
N GLY A 67 -17.87 2.68 11.69
CA GLY A 67 -17.83 3.17 10.32
C GLY A 67 -16.57 2.78 9.55
N TYR A 68 -15.73 1.88 10.09
CA TYR A 68 -14.45 1.48 9.46
C TYR A 68 -14.64 0.67 8.18
N ALA A 69 -15.67 -0.16 8.12
CA ALA A 69 -15.98 -0.98 6.96
C ALA A 69 -17.48 -0.88 6.68
N ALA A 70 -17.82 -0.83 5.39
CA ALA A 70 -19.20 -0.78 4.93
C ALA A 70 -19.39 -1.80 3.81
N THR A 71 -20.61 -2.31 3.69
CA THR A 71 -20.95 -3.20 2.57
C THR A 71 -21.03 -2.38 1.28
N ILE A 72 -20.78 -3.03 0.14
CA ILE A 72 -20.82 -2.41 -1.19
C ILE A 72 -22.16 -1.71 -1.44
N HIS A 73 -23.26 -2.29 -0.95
CA HIS A 73 -24.60 -1.71 -1.03
C HIS A 73 -24.77 -0.43 -0.21
N LYS A 74 -24.10 -0.31 0.94
CA LYS A 74 -24.15 0.88 1.81
C LYS A 74 -23.22 2.00 1.31
N SER A 75 -22.26 1.69 0.47
CA SER A 75 -21.33 2.66 -0.14
C SER A 75 -21.67 3.02 -1.59
N GLN A 76 -22.87 2.71 -2.06
CA GLN A 76 -23.28 3.07 -3.42
C GLN A 76 -23.30 4.60 -3.61
N GLY A 77 -22.67 5.07 -4.68
CA GLY A 77 -22.59 6.50 -5.00
C GLY A 77 -21.54 7.28 -4.20
N VAL A 78 -20.83 6.63 -3.26
CA VAL A 78 -19.72 7.25 -2.54
C VAL A 78 -18.45 7.18 -3.39
N THR A 79 -17.71 8.28 -3.45
CA THR A 79 -16.37 8.30 -4.05
C THR A 79 -15.35 8.59 -2.97
N VAL A 80 -14.32 7.74 -2.90
CA VAL A 80 -13.22 7.85 -1.93
C VAL A 80 -11.89 7.96 -2.66
N ASP A 81 -10.87 8.51 -2.02
CA ASP A 81 -9.53 8.57 -2.63
C ASP A 81 -8.94 7.16 -2.75
N ARG A 82 -9.11 6.34 -1.70
CA ARG A 82 -8.62 4.96 -1.62
C ARG A 82 -9.74 4.01 -1.23
N ALA A 83 -9.90 2.92 -1.98
CA ALA A 83 -10.85 1.87 -1.67
C ALA A 83 -10.13 0.59 -1.24
N TYR A 84 -10.60 -0.04 -0.17
CA TYR A 84 -10.16 -1.37 0.27
C TYR A 84 -11.37 -2.30 0.19
N LEU A 85 -11.33 -3.26 -0.73
CA LEU A 85 -12.40 -4.22 -0.93
C LEU A 85 -11.95 -5.58 -0.42
N LEU A 86 -12.68 -6.14 0.54
CA LEU A 86 -12.53 -7.53 0.95
C LEU A 86 -13.45 -8.40 0.09
N ALA A 87 -12.85 -9.24 -0.74
CA ALA A 87 -13.58 -10.24 -1.50
C ALA A 87 -13.92 -11.44 -0.62
N THR A 88 -15.13 -11.93 -0.79
CA THR A 88 -15.66 -13.15 -0.20
C THR A 88 -16.33 -13.98 -1.29
N SER A 89 -16.57 -15.27 -1.03
CA SER A 89 -17.22 -16.18 -1.97
C SER A 89 -18.61 -15.71 -2.45
N GLY A 90 -19.24 -14.82 -1.67
CA GLY A 90 -20.52 -14.18 -1.96
C GLY A 90 -20.48 -13.07 -3.01
N LEU A 91 -19.31 -12.61 -3.46
CA LEU A 91 -19.20 -11.61 -4.52
C LEU A 91 -19.50 -12.20 -5.91
N ASP A 92 -19.70 -11.29 -6.86
CA ASP A 92 -19.87 -11.55 -8.29
C ASP A 92 -19.23 -10.42 -9.09
N ARG A 93 -19.30 -10.51 -10.42
CA ARG A 93 -18.73 -9.52 -11.33
C ARG A 93 -19.27 -8.11 -11.11
N HIS A 94 -20.55 -7.98 -10.85
CA HIS A 94 -21.19 -6.67 -10.69
C HIS A 94 -20.82 -6.03 -9.35
N ALA A 95 -20.93 -6.76 -8.24
CA ALA A 95 -20.53 -6.28 -6.92
C ALA A 95 -19.04 -5.89 -6.90
N THR A 96 -18.19 -6.70 -7.53
CA THR A 96 -16.75 -6.41 -7.66
C THR A 96 -16.50 -5.13 -8.42
N TYR A 97 -17.13 -4.96 -9.59
CA TYR A 97 -17.03 -3.74 -10.37
C TYR A 97 -17.49 -2.51 -9.57
N VAL A 98 -18.63 -2.62 -8.89
CA VAL A 98 -19.20 -1.55 -8.09
C VAL A 98 -18.31 -1.17 -6.91
N GLY A 99 -17.70 -2.14 -6.24
CA GLY A 99 -16.80 -1.88 -5.11
C GLY A 99 -15.47 -1.27 -5.57
N LEU A 100 -14.88 -1.82 -6.63
CA LEU A 100 -13.62 -1.33 -7.17
C LEU A 100 -13.75 0.04 -7.81
N SER A 101 -14.86 0.40 -8.45
CA SER A 101 -15.04 1.71 -9.10
C SER A 101 -15.25 2.90 -8.16
N ARG A 102 -15.20 2.71 -6.83
CA ARG A 102 -15.39 3.79 -5.85
C ARG A 102 -14.14 4.65 -5.59
N HIS A 103 -12.96 4.18 -5.99
CA HIS A 103 -11.70 4.91 -5.78
C HIS A 103 -11.45 6.00 -6.82
N ARG A 104 -10.73 7.06 -6.42
CA ARG A 104 -10.15 8.05 -7.33
C ARG A 104 -8.69 7.79 -7.63
N GLN A 105 -7.92 7.35 -6.62
CA GLN A 105 -6.46 7.22 -6.72
C GLN A 105 -6.02 5.77 -6.73
N SER A 106 -6.50 4.97 -5.77
CA SER A 106 -6.12 3.55 -5.70
C SER A 106 -7.20 2.66 -5.12
N ALA A 107 -7.22 1.40 -5.58
CA ALA A 107 -8.02 0.34 -4.99
C ALA A 107 -7.14 -0.85 -4.62
N VAL A 108 -7.38 -1.39 -3.43
CA VAL A 108 -6.77 -2.63 -2.96
C VAL A 108 -7.87 -3.68 -2.83
N LEU A 109 -7.66 -4.83 -3.46
CA LEU A 109 -8.54 -5.98 -3.36
C LEU A 109 -7.84 -7.06 -2.53
N ALA A 110 -8.40 -7.37 -1.38
CA ALA A 110 -7.91 -8.41 -0.47
C ALA A 110 -8.88 -9.59 -0.46
N TYR A 111 -8.37 -10.80 -0.22
CA TYR A 111 -9.19 -12.00 -0.05
C TYR A 111 -8.57 -12.92 1.00
N GLY A 112 -9.42 -13.65 1.72
CA GLY A 112 -8.98 -14.62 2.71
C GLY A 112 -8.70 -15.99 2.07
N ALA A 113 -7.69 -16.69 2.55
CA ALA A 113 -7.41 -18.07 2.14
C ALA A 113 -8.53 -19.06 2.56
N ALA A 114 -9.37 -18.67 3.52
CA ALA A 114 -10.56 -19.43 3.92
C ALA A 114 -11.71 -19.32 2.89
N ASP A 115 -11.80 -18.19 2.17
CA ASP A 115 -12.84 -17.96 1.16
C ASP A 115 -12.41 -18.44 -0.23
N PHE A 116 -11.11 -18.50 -0.51
CA PHE A 116 -10.58 -18.86 -1.82
C PHE A 116 -9.35 -19.75 -1.69
N SER A 117 -9.38 -20.87 -2.40
CA SER A 117 -8.28 -21.84 -2.48
C SER A 117 -7.04 -21.31 -3.22
N GLY A 118 -7.22 -20.24 -4.01
CA GLY A 118 -6.15 -19.59 -4.78
C GLY A 118 -6.68 -18.54 -5.74
N ARG A 119 -5.78 -17.91 -6.50
CA ARG A 119 -6.13 -16.82 -7.44
C ARG A 119 -7.14 -17.24 -8.51
N GLU A 120 -7.07 -18.47 -9.02
CA GLU A 120 -7.98 -18.93 -10.07
C GLU A 120 -9.43 -19.01 -9.57
N ASP A 121 -9.63 -19.58 -8.38
CA ASP A 121 -10.91 -19.70 -7.71
C ASP A 121 -11.50 -18.32 -7.37
N PHE A 122 -10.64 -17.43 -6.90
CA PHE A 122 -10.94 -16.02 -6.70
C PHE A 122 -11.39 -15.31 -7.99
N LEU A 123 -10.59 -15.38 -9.07
CA LEU A 123 -10.93 -14.75 -10.34
C LEU A 123 -12.20 -15.34 -10.96
N ARG A 124 -12.40 -16.65 -10.84
CA ARG A 124 -13.63 -17.32 -11.28
C ARG A 124 -14.85 -16.81 -10.53
N THR A 125 -14.75 -16.67 -9.21
CA THR A 125 -15.85 -16.20 -8.36
C THR A 125 -16.20 -14.74 -8.64
N LEU A 126 -15.18 -13.88 -8.76
CA LEU A 126 -15.39 -12.48 -9.10
C LEU A 126 -15.77 -12.27 -10.58
N GLY A 127 -15.42 -13.21 -11.45
CA GLY A 127 -15.82 -13.18 -12.86
C GLY A 127 -17.24 -13.71 -13.10
N ARG A 128 -17.84 -14.38 -12.13
CA ARG A 128 -19.18 -14.96 -12.26
C ARG A 128 -20.20 -13.88 -12.56
N GLU A 129 -20.92 -14.08 -13.66
CA GLU A 129 -22.10 -13.30 -13.97
C GLU A 129 -23.30 -13.95 -13.27
N ARG A 130 -23.85 -13.24 -12.27
CA ARG A 130 -25.17 -13.55 -11.75
C ARG A 130 -26.15 -12.58 -12.39
N ALA A 131 -26.62 -12.92 -13.58
CA ALA A 131 -27.83 -12.29 -14.08
C ALA A 131 -28.93 -12.56 -13.06
N LYS A 132 -29.69 -11.52 -12.71
CA LYS A 132 -30.94 -11.73 -11.98
C LYS A 132 -31.88 -12.38 -12.99
N ASP A 133 -32.30 -13.61 -12.73
CA ASP A 133 -33.38 -14.23 -13.50
C ASP A 133 -34.56 -13.26 -13.53
N ILE A 134 -34.99 -12.87 -14.73
CA ILE A 134 -36.18 -12.06 -14.91
C ILE A 134 -37.34 -13.04 -15.10
N THR A 135 -38.53 -12.73 -14.60
CA THR A 135 -39.72 -13.59 -14.77
C THR A 135 -40.01 -13.92 -16.25
N LEU A 136 -39.52 -13.13 -17.21
CA LEU A 136 -39.60 -13.40 -18.64
C LEU A 136 -38.70 -14.57 -19.12
N ASP A 137 -37.65 -14.92 -18.36
CA ASP A 137 -36.72 -16.01 -18.71
C ASP A 137 -37.30 -17.40 -18.39
N TYR A 138 -38.35 -17.45 -17.56
CA TYR A 138 -39.15 -18.65 -17.30
C TYR A 138 -40.47 -18.58 -18.07
N GLN A 139 -40.43 -18.73 -19.39
CA GLN A 139 -41.59 -19.25 -20.12
C GLN A 139 -41.60 -20.77 -19.97
N ASP A 140 -42.44 -21.26 -19.06
CA ASP A 140 -42.59 -22.67 -18.71
C ASP A 140 -42.83 -23.56 -19.96
N PRO A 141 -42.15 -24.72 -20.11
CA PRO A 141 -42.48 -25.73 -21.11
C PRO A 141 -43.56 -26.68 -20.57
N PHE A 142 -44.76 -26.18 -20.26
CA PHE A 142 -45.91 -27.05 -19.91
C PHE A 142 -46.76 -27.47 -21.12
N GLY A 143 -46.34 -27.13 -22.36
CA GLY A 143 -47.12 -27.38 -23.57
C GLY A 143 -46.78 -28.66 -24.36
N GLU A 144 -45.61 -29.28 -24.17
CA GLU A 144 -45.16 -30.37 -25.05
C GLU A 144 -45.45 -31.76 -24.45
N ARG A 145 -46.75 -32.08 -24.37
CA ARG A 145 -47.20 -33.46 -24.45
C ARG A 145 -48.43 -33.56 -25.34
N ARG A 146 -48.28 -33.22 -26.61
CA ARG A 146 -48.95 -33.88 -27.74
C ARG A 146 -48.40 -33.38 -29.08
N GLU A 147 -48.24 -34.36 -29.95
CA GLU A 147 -48.17 -34.27 -31.40
C GLU A 147 -46.79 -33.98 -32.02
N ALA A 148 -46.22 -35.10 -32.48
CA ALA A 148 -45.17 -35.16 -33.47
C ALA A 148 -45.64 -34.55 -34.79
N SER A 149 -44.85 -33.63 -35.36
CA SER A 149 -44.62 -33.57 -36.81
C SER A 149 -43.59 -32.51 -37.19
N ALA A 150 -42.63 -32.93 -38.02
CA ALA A 150 -41.71 -32.19 -38.89
C ALA A 150 -40.47 -31.48 -38.28
N PRO A 151 -39.31 -31.58 -38.95
CA PRO A 151 -38.05 -31.02 -38.46
C PRO A 151 -38.03 -29.51 -38.71
N LEU A 152 -38.07 -28.71 -37.65
CA LEU A 152 -37.70 -27.29 -37.76
C LEU A 152 -36.18 -27.15 -37.78
N ALA A 153 -35.72 -26.40 -38.77
CA ALA A 153 -34.35 -25.96 -39.03
C ALA A 153 -33.59 -25.53 -37.75
N PRO A 154 -32.23 -25.61 -37.76
CA PRO A 154 -31.44 -25.16 -36.62
C PRO A 154 -31.78 -23.70 -36.29
N LYS A 155 -32.43 -23.47 -35.14
CA LYS A 155 -32.71 -22.13 -34.65
C LYS A 155 -31.39 -21.41 -34.43
N THR A 156 -31.13 -20.42 -35.26
CA THR A 156 -30.01 -19.51 -35.22
C THR A 156 -29.89 -18.96 -33.80
N ARG A 157 -28.74 -19.23 -33.14
CA ARG A 157 -28.38 -18.53 -31.90
C ARG A 157 -28.46 -17.04 -32.20
N THR A 158 -29.41 -16.34 -31.57
CA THR A 158 -29.44 -14.89 -31.62
C THR A 158 -28.07 -14.40 -31.15
N PRO A 159 -27.31 -13.66 -31.96
CA PRO A 159 -26.03 -13.16 -31.54
C PRO A 159 -26.26 -12.33 -30.27
N SER A 160 -25.43 -12.57 -29.25
CA SER A 160 -25.35 -11.69 -28.09
C SER A 160 -25.34 -10.23 -28.56
N ILE A 161 -25.98 -9.33 -27.83
CA ILE A 161 -25.83 -7.88 -28.02
C ILE A 161 -24.37 -7.41 -27.97
N PHE A 162 -23.43 -8.28 -27.57
CA PHE A 162 -21.98 -8.10 -27.63
C PHE A 162 -21.26 -8.90 -28.73
N ALA A 163 -21.96 -9.68 -29.56
CA ALA A 163 -21.36 -10.53 -30.60
C ALA A 163 -20.64 -9.73 -31.71
N GLY A 164 -20.86 -8.42 -31.77
CA GLY A 164 -20.10 -7.47 -32.59
C GLY A 164 -19.42 -6.36 -31.79
N PHE A 165 -19.48 -6.38 -30.45
CA PHE A 165 -18.79 -5.40 -29.61
C PHE A 165 -17.30 -5.72 -29.59
N LYS A 166 -16.59 -5.19 -30.58
CA LYS A 166 -15.14 -5.05 -30.53
C LYS A 166 -14.88 -3.79 -29.70
N PRO A 167 -14.49 -3.89 -28.42
CA PRO A 167 -14.04 -2.69 -27.71
C PRO A 167 -12.95 -2.05 -28.57
N ALA A 168 -13.10 -0.76 -28.86
CA ALA A 168 -12.05 0.03 -29.48
C ALA A 168 -10.92 0.16 -28.46
N ALA A 169 -10.10 -0.88 -28.34
CA ALA A 169 -8.91 -0.81 -27.52
C ALA A 169 -7.83 -1.77 -28.05
N PRO A 170 -7.37 -1.63 -29.32
CA PRO A 170 -6.03 -2.10 -29.64
C PRO A 170 -5.01 -1.56 -28.63
N ASP A 171 -5.28 -0.40 -28.03
CA ASP A 171 -4.46 0.21 -26.99
C ASP A 171 -4.49 -0.56 -25.67
N LEU A 172 -5.63 -1.10 -25.20
CA LEU A 172 -5.66 -1.92 -23.98
C LEU A 172 -4.94 -3.26 -24.19
N ALA A 173 -5.11 -3.90 -25.35
CA ALA A 173 -4.36 -5.12 -25.68
C ALA A 173 -2.84 -4.84 -25.73
N ARG A 174 -2.43 -3.74 -26.39
CA ARG A 174 -1.03 -3.28 -26.40
C ARG A 174 -0.51 -2.93 -25.01
N GLU A 175 -1.31 -2.31 -24.15
CA GLU A 175 -0.96 -1.99 -22.77
C GLU A 175 -0.78 -3.25 -21.92
N LEU A 176 -1.64 -4.26 -22.08
CA LEU A 176 -1.52 -5.54 -21.41
C LEU A 176 -0.29 -6.32 -21.89
N ASP A 177 -0.02 -6.33 -23.20
CA ASP A 177 1.18 -6.94 -23.77
C ASP A 177 2.46 -6.22 -23.32
N ALA A 178 2.46 -4.89 -23.34
CA ALA A 178 3.58 -4.06 -22.85
C ALA A 178 3.85 -4.30 -21.35
N ARG A 179 2.79 -4.52 -20.56
CA ARG A 179 2.89 -4.82 -19.14
C ARG A 179 3.39 -6.24 -18.87
N ALA A 180 2.94 -7.22 -19.66
CA ALA A 180 3.44 -8.59 -19.58
C ALA A 180 4.94 -8.68 -19.96
N ASP A 181 5.35 -7.93 -20.98
CA ASP A 181 6.75 -7.83 -21.35
C ASP A 181 7.59 -7.11 -20.29
N GLN A 182 7.06 -6.03 -19.69
CA GLN A 182 7.73 -5.36 -18.58
C GLN A 182 7.88 -6.30 -17.38
N ASP A 183 6.87 -7.12 -17.07
CA ASP A 183 6.93 -8.12 -15.99
C ASP A 183 8.00 -9.18 -16.27
N ARG A 184 8.14 -9.61 -17.53
CA ARG A 184 9.19 -10.53 -17.95
C ARG A 184 10.58 -9.92 -17.75
N ASP A 185 10.79 -8.68 -18.18
CA ASP A 185 12.07 -7.98 -18.01
C ASP A 185 12.37 -7.70 -16.53
N LEU A 186 11.36 -7.37 -15.73
CA LEU A 186 11.48 -7.17 -14.29
C LEU A 186 11.92 -8.47 -13.58
N ARG A 187 11.29 -9.61 -13.90
CA ARG A 187 11.69 -10.92 -13.35
C ARG A 187 13.12 -11.29 -13.77
N ALA A 188 13.49 -11.03 -15.03
CA ALA A 188 14.85 -11.26 -15.52
C ALA A 188 15.88 -10.42 -14.75
N TYR A 189 15.58 -9.14 -14.49
CA TYR A 189 16.44 -8.27 -13.68
C TYR A 189 16.58 -8.79 -12.24
N VAL A 190 15.47 -9.13 -11.57
CA VAL A 190 15.51 -9.61 -10.19
C VAL A 190 16.29 -10.92 -10.07
N LYS A 191 16.12 -11.83 -11.03
CA LYS A 191 16.89 -13.08 -11.08
C LYS A 191 18.39 -12.80 -11.24
N ALA A 192 18.78 -11.99 -12.22
CA ALA A 192 20.18 -11.64 -12.43
C ALA A 192 20.78 -10.90 -11.21
N PHE A 193 19.98 -10.06 -10.54
CA PHE A 193 20.37 -9.40 -9.31
C PHE A 193 20.60 -10.41 -8.19
N ALA A 194 19.74 -11.41 -8.04
CA ALA A 194 19.92 -12.46 -7.03
C ALA A 194 21.16 -13.31 -7.29
N ASP A 195 21.44 -13.63 -8.56
CA ASP A 195 22.58 -14.47 -8.97
C ASP A 195 23.94 -13.83 -8.61
N ILE A 196 24.05 -12.49 -8.63
CA ILE A 196 25.28 -11.78 -8.27
C ILE A 196 25.46 -11.57 -6.76
N GLN A 197 24.40 -11.74 -5.96
CA GLN A 197 24.44 -11.58 -4.49
C GLN A 197 24.84 -12.89 -3.77
N GLY A 198 25.26 -13.91 -4.52
CA GLY A 198 25.73 -15.17 -3.97
C GLY A 198 27.01 -15.03 -3.12
N PRO A 199 27.36 -16.04 -2.31
CA PRO A 199 28.53 -15.99 -1.42
C PRO A 199 29.88 -16.02 -2.17
N LYS A 200 29.87 -16.27 -3.47
CA LYS A 200 31.05 -16.29 -4.33
C LYS A 200 31.09 -15.02 -5.17
N SER A 201 32.30 -14.56 -5.51
CA SER A 201 32.46 -13.45 -6.45
C SER A 201 31.68 -13.72 -7.74
N PRO A 202 30.90 -12.75 -8.23
CA PRO A 202 30.06 -12.95 -9.40
C PRO A 202 30.92 -13.21 -10.64
N LEU A 203 30.50 -14.17 -11.47
CA LEU A 203 31.16 -14.43 -12.73
C LEU A 203 30.90 -13.27 -13.70
N HIS A 204 31.85 -13.04 -14.61
CA HIS A 204 31.70 -12.00 -15.65
C HIS A 204 30.38 -12.15 -16.44
N GLN A 205 29.98 -13.39 -16.77
CA GLN A 205 28.71 -13.65 -17.45
C GLN A 205 27.48 -13.23 -16.63
N GLN A 206 27.51 -13.35 -15.30
CA GLN A 206 26.41 -12.92 -14.42
C GLN A 206 26.33 -11.39 -14.34
N ILE A 207 27.49 -10.72 -14.30
CA ILE A 207 27.56 -9.25 -14.36
C ILE A 207 26.96 -8.75 -15.68
N MET A 208 27.38 -9.34 -16.81
CA MET A 208 26.84 -9.00 -18.13
C MET A 208 25.34 -9.30 -18.24
N ALA A 209 24.86 -10.39 -17.63
CA ALA A 209 23.43 -10.72 -17.62
C ALA A 209 22.59 -9.68 -16.86
N LEU A 210 23.10 -9.18 -15.73
CA LEU A 210 22.45 -8.11 -14.97
C LEU A 210 22.42 -6.80 -15.76
N GLU A 211 23.54 -6.43 -16.39
CA GLU A 211 23.61 -5.23 -17.23
C GLU A 211 22.67 -5.32 -18.44
N ALA A 212 22.61 -6.46 -19.11
CA ALA A 212 21.68 -6.67 -20.22
C ALA A 212 20.20 -6.65 -19.78
N ALA A 213 19.89 -7.16 -18.58
CA ALA A 213 18.54 -7.07 -18.03
C ALA A 213 18.19 -5.63 -17.63
N ARG A 214 19.16 -4.91 -17.05
CA ARG A 214 19.03 -3.48 -16.71
C ARG A 214 18.72 -2.65 -17.96
N MET A 215 19.48 -2.80 -19.04
CA MET A 215 19.26 -2.04 -20.29
C MET A 215 17.89 -2.30 -20.89
N ARG A 216 17.40 -3.54 -20.86
CA ARG A 216 16.06 -3.89 -21.34
C ARG A 216 14.95 -3.22 -20.53
N LEU A 217 15.12 -3.17 -19.21
CA LEU A 217 14.17 -2.48 -18.33
C LEU A 217 14.25 -0.95 -18.54
N GLU A 218 15.46 -0.39 -18.68
CA GLU A 218 15.72 1.03 -19.00
C GLU A 218 15.12 1.51 -20.32
N ALA A 219 14.97 0.63 -21.30
CA ALA A 219 14.32 0.94 -22.57
C ALA A 219 12.78 1.10 -22.47
N ARG A 220 12.17 0.84 -21.31
CA ARG A 220 10.71 0.89 -21.10
C ARG A 220 10.31 2.02 -20.14
N PRO A 221 9.04 2.47 -20.17
CA PRO A 221 8.50 3.38 -19.16
C PRO A 221 8.54 2.72 -17.78
N MET A 222 9.21 3.33 -16.82
CA MET A 222 9.41 2.79 -15.46
C MET A 222 8.91 3.76 -14.39
N PRO A 223 8.52 3.24 -13.22
CA PRO A 223 8.01 4.07 -12.11
C PRO A 223 9.12 4.85 -11.38
N GLY A 224 10.40 4.52 -11.58
CA GLY A 224 11.53 5.16 -10.91
C GLY A 224 12.88 4.80 -11.52
N SER A 225 13.99 5.20 -10.89
CA SER A 225 15.34 4.88 -11.38
C SER A 225 15.67 3.41 -11.14
N ILE A 226 16.43 2.78 -12.03
CA ILE A 226 16.87 1.39 -11.80
C ILE A 226 17.74 1.24 -10.55
N GLN A 227 18.42 2.31 -10.14
CA GLN A 227 19.18 2.35 -8.90
C GLN A 227 18.25 2.23 -7.68
N ASP A 228 17.04 2.78 -7.78
CA ASP A 228 15.99 2.66 -6.76
C ASP A 228 15.51 1.20 -6.68
N LEU A 229 15.33 0.54 -7.83
CA LEU A 229 14.98 -0.87 -7.86
C LEU A 229 16.05 -1.74 -7.18
N GLY A 230 17.34 -1.49 -7.47
CA GLY A 230 18.45 -2.18 -6.79
C GLY A 230 18.45 -1.96 -5.27
N ALA A 231 18.13 -0.73 -4.83
CA ALA A 231 17.99 -0.42 -3.41
C ALA A 231 16.82 -1.18 -2.76
N VAL A 232 15.66 -1.26 -3.43
CA VAL A 232 14.51 -2.04 -2.97
C VAL A 232 14.89 -3.51 -2.79
N LEU A 233 15.58 -4.11 -3.76
CA LEU A 233 16.00 -5.52 -3.67
C LEU A 233 17.04 -5.75 -2.57
N THR A 234 17.89 -4.76 -2.29
CA THR A 234 18.86 -4.82 -1.19
C THR A 234 18.16 -4.75 0.17
N TYR A 235 17.31 -3.74 0.39
CA TYR A 235 16.67 -3.50 1.69
C TYR A 235 15.45 -4.39 1.95
N ARG A 236 14.81 -4.90 0.90
CA ARG A 236 13.64 -5.79 0.97
C ARG A 236 13.92 -7.07 0.18
N SER A 237 15.03 -7.74 0.48
CA SER A 237 15.48 -8.97 -0.19
C SER A 237 14.44 -10.10 -0.19
N GLY A 238 13.48 -10.08 0.75
CA GLY A 238 12.31 -10.96 0.71
C GLY A 238 11.54 -10.89 -0.60
N LEU A 239 11.44 -9.71 -1.23
CA LEU A 239 10.74 -9.50 -2.50
C LEU A 239 11.33 -10.30 -3.67
N ILE A 240 12.63 -10.65 -3.61
CA ILE A 240 13.28 -11.49 -4.62
C ILE A 240 12.53 -12.83 -4.76
N ARG A 241 12.09 -13.42 -3.64
CA ARG A 241 11.34 -14.70 -3.63
C ARG A 241 9.88 -14.53 -4.03
N TYR A 242 9.33 -13.33 -3.85
CA TYR A 242 7.93 -13.05 -4.15
C TYR A 242 7.71 -12.63 -5.60
N VAL A 243 8.72 -12.10 -6.31
CA VAL A 243 8.56 -11.62 -7.70
C VAL A 243 8.07 -12.72 -8.65
N GLU A 244 8.47 -13.97 -8.39
CA GLU A 244 8.06 -15.11 -9.23
C GLU A 244 6.62 -15.56 -8.98
N LYS A 245 6.04 -15.19 -7.83
CA LYS A 245 4.65 -15.48 -7.50
C LYS A 245 3.69 -14.51 -8.17
N ASP A 246 2.44 -14.92 -8.32
CA ASP A 246 1.38 -14.07 -8.87
C ASP A 246 1.21 -12.79 -8.04
N GLY A 247 1.24 -11.64 -8.72
CA GLY A 247 1.18 -10.30 -8.09
C GLY A 247 2.51 -9.80 -7.50
N GLY A 248 3.58 -10.61 -7.54
CA GLY A 248 4.91 -10.22 -7.06
C GLY A 248 5.51 -9.03 -7.80
N ALA A 249 5.33 -8.98 -9.13
CA ALA A 249 5.77 -7.86 -9.97
C ALA A 249 5.08 -6.54 -9.61
N ASP A 250 3.79 -6.56 -9.29
CA ASP A 250 3.05 -5.37 -8.86
C ASP A 250 3.51 -4.88 -7.48
N LEU A 251 3.74 -5.79 -6.53
CA LEU A 251 4.32 -5.45 -5.22
C LEU A 251 5.71 -4.83 -5.36
N LEU A 252 6.54 -5.36 -6.25
CA LEU A 252 7.86 -4.83 -6.52
C LEU A 252 7.79 -3.44 -7.17
N ARG A 253 6.87 -3.22 -8.13
CA ARG A 253 6.61 -1.90 -8.71
C ARG A 253 6.16 -0.89 -7.66
N ALA A 254 5.23 -1.25 -6.79
CA ALA A 254 4.76 -0.37 -5.71
C ALA A 254 5.89 -0.02 -4.72
N ALA A 255 6.76 -0.99 -4.39
CA ALA A 255 7.93 -0.74 -3.56
C ALA A 255 8.96 0.17 -4.26
N TRP A 256 9.15 -0.01 -5.57
CA TRP A 256 10.04 0.81 -6.40
C TRP A 256 9.56 2.25 -6.49
N GLU A 257 8.27 2.48 -6.70
CA GLU A 257 7.68 3.82 -6.76
C GLU A 257 7.84 4.59 -5.43
N GLN A 258 7.85 3.88 -4.30
CA GLN A 258 8.02 4.48 -2.97
C GLN A 258 9.47 4.77 -2.59
N GLU A 259 10.42 4.16 -3.27
CA GLU A 259 11.83 4.20 -2.89
C GLU A 259 12.42 5.62 -2.80
N PRO A 260 12.14 6.56 -3.72
CA PRO A 260 12.64 7.93 -3.62
C PRO A 260 12.17 8.65 -2.35
N GLN A 261 10.93 8.40 -1.91
CA GLN A 261 10.39 9.02 -0.70
C GLN A 261 11.05 8.44 0.56
N LEU A 262 11.30 7.14 0.57
CA LEU A 262 12.01 6.47 1.67
C LEU A 262 13.48 6.92 1.75
N ARG A 263 14.14 7.13 0.62
CA ARG A 263 15.50 7.72 0.58
C ARG A 263 15.52 9.10 1.22
N LYS A 264 14.63 9.99 0.78
CA LYS A 264 14.53 11.35 1.32
C LYS A 264 14.23 11.37 2.82
N ALA A 265 13.34 10.47 3.29
CA ALA A 265 13.07 10.32 4.72
C ALA A 265 14.32 9.90 5.50
N ALA A 266 15.10 8.95 4.97
CA ALA A 266 16.35 8.51 5.58
C ALA A 266 17.42 9.60 5.60
N GLU A 267 17.52 10.43 4.55
CA GLU A 267 18.43 11.59 4.51
C GLU A 267 18.08 12.65 5.56
N LEU A 268 16.79 12.93 5.75
CA LEU A 268 16.33 13.85 6.80
C LEU A 268 16.64 13.31 8.21
N GLU A 269 16.42 12.01 8.41
CA GLU A 269 16.73 11.35 9.67
C GLU A 269 18.24 11.32 9.94
N ALA A 270 19.06 11.07 8.91
CA ALA A 270 20.52 11.15 8.98
C ALA A 270 20.98 12.57 9.35
N ALA A 271 20.40 13.61 8.75
CA ALA A 271 20.69 14.99 9.14
C ALA A 271 20.34 15.26 10.62
N GLY A 272 19.21 14.75 11.10
CA GLY A 272 18.84 14.81 12.52
C GLY A 272 19.80 14.05 13.44
N PHE A 273 20.30 12.89 13.00
CA PHE A 273 21.33 12.14 13.72
C PHE A 273 22.62 12.97 13.86
N VAL A 274 23.11 13.58 12.77
CA VAL A 274 24.31 14.42 12.80
C VAL A 274 24.19 15.54 13.82
N GLN A 275 23.03 16.22 13.88
CA GLN A 275 22.79 17.29 14.85
C GLN A 275 22.85 16.77 16.29
N ARG A 276 22.17 15.66 16.58
CA ARG A 276 22.19 15.03 17.91
C ARG A 276 23.59 14.55 18.29
N TRP A 277 24.32 13.97 17.34
CA TRP A 277 25.68 13.47 17.53
C TRP A 277 26.67 14.60 17.87
N LYS A 278 26.63 15.71 17.13
CA LYS A 278 27.47 16.89 17.41
C LYS A 278 27.07 17.60 18.71
N GLY A 279 25.79 17.50 19.10
CA GLY A 279 25.23 18.10 20.31
C GLY A 279 25.38 17.26 21.59
N LEU A 280 26.13 16.14 21.56
CA LEU A 280 26.40 15.32 22.74
C LEU A 280 27.18 16.13 23.80
N ALA A 281 26.46 16.76 24.73
CA ALA A 281 27.02 17.65 25.75
C ALA A 281 26.85 17.11 27.19
N GLN A 282 25.71 16.48 27.49
CA GLN A 282 25.43 15.82 28.77
C GLN A 282 25.49 14.31 28.57
N ASP A 283 26.30 13.62 29.37
CA ASP A 283 26.58 12.18 29.27
C ASP A 283 26.76 11.65 27.82
N PRO A 284 27.88 12.02 27.16
CA PRO A 284 28.12 11.69 25.76
C PRO A 284 28.17 10.19 25.49
N GLN A 285 28.59 9.39 26.47
CA GLN A 285 28.72 7.94 26.31
C GLN A 285 27.36 7.25 26.28
N SER A 286 26.49 7.47 27.26
CA SER A 286 25.19 6.77 27.30
C SER A 286 24.28 7.21 26.14
N THR A 287 24.24 8.51 25.86
CA THR A 287 23.43 9.08 24.78
C THR A 287 23.98 8.66 23.41
N GLY A 288 25.31 8.66 23.25
CA GLY A 288 25.98 8.21 22.03
C GLY A 288 25.71 6.74 21.72
N LEU A 289 25.85 5.85 22.72
CA LEU A 289 25.57 4.42 22.56
C LEU A 289 24.10 4.15 22.19
N THR A 290 23.16 4.92 22.77
CA THR A 290 21.74 4.82 22.44
C THR A 290 21.48 5.21 20.98
N LEU A 291 22.10 6.29 20.50
CA LEU A 291 22.00 6.72 19.10
C LEU A 291 22.60 5.68 18.14
N LEU A 292 23.71 5.03 18.51
CA LEU A 292 24.33 3.98 17.71
C LEU A 292 23.45 2.73 17.63
N ALA A 293 22.83 2.31 18.74
CA ALA A 293 21.92 1.17 18.76
C ALA A 293 20.65 1.40 17.92
N ASP A 294 20.14 2.64 17.87
CA ASP A 294 19.05 3.01 16.96
C ASP A 294 19.50 2.98 15.49
N LEU A 295 20.72 3.46 15.22
CA LEU A 295 21.29 3.46 13.87
C LEU A 295 21.50 2.05 13.32
N GLU A 296 21.93 1.09 14.14
CA GLU A 296 22.05 -0.34 13.77
C GLU A 296 20.74 -0.93 13.24
N ARG A 297 19.59 -0.46 13.73
CA ARG A 297 18.26 -0.91 13.30
C ARG A 297 17.77 -0.22 12.03
N LYS A 298 18.49 0.80 11.54
CA LYS A 298 18.08 1.69 10.45
C LYS A 298 19.12 1.70 9.32
N PRO A 299 19.27 0.59 8.56
CA PRO A 299 20.32 0.44 7.56
C PRO A 299 20.31 1.52 6.46
N ARG A 300 19.13 2.08 6.13
CA ARG A 300 18.99 3.19 5.17
C ARG A 300 19.58 4.49 5.70
N VAL A 301 19.36 4.79 6.97
CA VAL A 301 19.92 5.97 7.64
C VAL A 301 21.44 5.80 7.75
N THR A 302 21.90 4.61 8.10
CA THR A 302 23.33 4.26 8.12
C THR A 302 23.97 4.47 6.76
N ALA A 303 23.37 3.97 5.68
CA ALA A 303 23.88 4.16 4.32
C ALA A 303 23.90 5.64 3.90
N ALA A 304 22.89 6.43 4.27
CA ALA A 304 22.85 7.86 4.01
C ALA A 304 23.97 8.62 4.77
N LEU A 305 24.22 8.25 6.04
CA LEU A 305 25.34 8.80 6.82
C LEU A 305 26.69 8.36 6.26
N GLU A 306 26.81 7.12 5.78
CA GLU A 306 28.02 6.55 5.20
C GLU A 306 28.47 7.35 3.97
N ALA A 307 27.50 7.78 3.14
CA ALA A 307 27.72 8.63 1.97
C ALA A 307 28.18 10.05 2.32
N HIS A 308 27.86 10.53 3.53
CA HIS A 308 28.16 11.89 4.00
C HIS A 308 28.99 11.89 5.29
N ARG A 309 29.88 10.91 5.45
CA ARG A 309 30.67 10.70 6.67
C ARG A 309 31.60 11.86 7.05
N GLU A 310 31.98 12.69 6.08
CA GLU A 310 32.77 13.91 6.30
C GLU A 310 32.05 14.91 7.21
N VAL A 311 30.71 14.93 7.17
CA VAL A 311 29.90 15.79 8.03
C VAL A 311 30.07 15.43 9.51
N LEU A 312 30.41 14.17 9.79
CA LEU A 312 30.73 13.65 11.12
C LEU A 312 32.22 13.74 11.46
N GLY A 313 33.05 14.35 10.60
CA GLY A 313 34.50 14.44 10.78
C GLY A 313 35.25 13.13 10.54
N LEU A 314 34.63 12.19 9.82
CA LEU A 314 35.23 10.89 9.50
C LEU A 314 35.80 10.87 8.07
N SER A 315 36.88 10.10 7.88
CA SER A 315 37.52 9.93 6.56
C SER A 315 36.67 9.07 5.61
N ARG A 316 36.65 9.43 4.31
CA ARG A 316 35.95 8.72 3.22
C ARG A 316 36.29 7.23 3.14
N ASP A 317 37.54 6.87 3.33
CA ASP A 317 38.02 5.47 3.25
C ASP A 317 38.26 4.85 4.64
N GLY A 318 37.59 5.41 5.65
CA GLY A 318 37.66 4.94 7.02
C GLY A 318 36.94 3.60 7.26
N PRO A 319 37.15 3.02 8.45
CA PRO A 319 36.41 1.84 8.92
C PRO A 319 34.89 2.09 8.94
N PRO A 320 34.05 1.03 9.02
CA PRO A 320 32.59 1.15 8.99
C PRO A 320 32.06 2.20 9.98
N LEU A 321 31.09 3.00 9.54
CA LEU A 321 30.60 4.18 10.28
C LEU A 321 30.33 3.89 11.75
N ILE A 322 29.55 2.85 12.07
CA ILE A 322 29.20 2.52 13.46
C ILE A 322 30.47 2.32 14.28
N GLY A 323 31.42 1.50 13.82
CA GLY A 323 32.67 1.27 14.52
C GLY A 323 33.55 2.52 14.62
N ALA A 324 33.52 3.41 13.61
CA ALA A 324 34.23 4.68 13.66
C ALA A 324 33.65 5.63 14.72
N LEU A 325 32.31 5.69 14.82
CA LEU A 325 31.60 6.49 15.80
C LEU A 325 31.76 5.93 17.22
N THR A 326 31.71 4.60 17.40
CA THR A 326 31.99 3.96 18.70
C THR A 326 33.38 4.35 19.20
N ARG A 327 34.41 4.26 18.35
CA ARG A 327 35.77 4.69 18.73
C ARG A 327 35.88 6.17 19.04
N SER A 328 35.03 7.02 18.44
CA SER A 328 35.04 8.45 18.77
C SER A 328 34.44 8.76 20.15
N LEU A 329 33.56 7.90 20.67
CA LEU A 329 33.01 8.01 22.03
C LEU A 329 34.04 7.59 23.10
N ASP A 330 34.95 6.68 22.77
CA ASP A 330 35.99 6.17 23.68
C ASP A 330 37.23 7.07 23.77
N ARG A 331 37.35 8.08 22.90
CA ARG A 331 38.45 9.05 23.00
C ARG A 331 38.18 9.99 24.19
N PRO A 332 39.11 10.13 25.15
CA PRO A 332 38.96 11.12 26.21
C PRO A 332 38.86 12.51 25.57
N LEU A 333 37.80 13.25 25.92
CA LEU A 333 37.57 14.64 25.50
C LEU A 333 38.72 15.54 25.99
N THR A 334 39.84 15.58 25.28
CA THR A 334 40.83 16.66 25.41
C THR A 334 40.23 17.90 24.77
N ARG A 335 39.33 18.58 25.50
CA ARG A 335 38.93 19.94 25.17
C ARG A 335 40.17 20.83 25.25
N SER A 336 40.63 21.29 24.09
CA SER A 336 41.50 22.46 23.94
C SER A 336 40.95 23.57 24.83
N ARG A 337 41.79 23.99 25.78
CA ARG A 337 41.64 25.21 26.56
C ARG A 337 42.72 26.18 26.07
N ASP A 338 42.73 26.48 24.77
CA ASP A 338 43.51 27.59 24.23
C ASP A 338 42.73 28.89 24.42
N MET A 339 42.65 29.33 25.68
CA MET A 339 42.44 30.74 26.00
C MET A 339 43.81 31.42 25.91
N LYS A 340 44.22 31.81 24.70
CA LYS A 340 45.28 32.80 24.53
C LYS A 340 44.64 34.18 24.65
N GLY A 341 44.60 34.71 25.87
CA GLY A 341 44.32 36.14 26.09
C GLY A 341 45.45 36.98 25.48
N PRO A 342 45.16 38.19 24.97
CA PRO A 342 46.20 39.06 24.44
C PRO A 342 47.03 39.61 25.61
N GLU A 343 48.35 39.47 25.52
CA GLU A 343 49.28 40.24 26.34
C GLU A 343 49.16 41.72 25.92
N LEU A 344 48.68 42.55 26.85
CA LEU A 344 48.84 44.00 26.81
C LEU A 344 50.23 44.31 27.37
N GLY A 345 51.15 44.68 26.50
CA GLY A 345 52.36 45.43 26.84
C GLY A 345 52.16 46.89 26.43
N ASP A 346 52.00 47.76 27.43
CA ASP A 346 52.90 48.88 27.78
C ASP A 346 52.25 49.77 28.85
#